data_AF-A6UAN6-F1
#
_entry.id   AF-A6UAN6-F1
#
_cell.length_a   1.000
_cell.length_b   1.000
_cell.length_c   1.000
_cell.angle_alpha   90.00
_cell.angle_beta   90.00
_cell.angle_gamma   90.00
#
_symmetry.space_group_name_H-M   'P 1'
#
loop_
_entity.id
_entity.type
_entity.pdbx_description
1 polymer ?
#
loop_
_entity_poly.entity_id
_entity_poly.type
_entity_poly.pdbx_seq_one_letter_code
_entity_poly.pdbx_strand_id
1 'polypeptide(L)' 'MPDNGAFLWDWFWELRQAQPPGFSGPVPISNGELAFWCQLTGNIIRREEVATMRAMDARFCFEFEKECEAIKVREASA' A
#
# COMPACT_ATOMS: atom_id res chain seq x y z
N MET A 1 3.02 -9.35 -13.46
CA MET A 1 2.80 -10.19 -12.26
C MET A 1 2.39 -11.57 -12.76
N PRO A 2 3.00 -12.66 -12.30
CA PRO A 2 2.53 -14.00 -12.71
C PRO A 2 1.09 -14.23 -12.22
N ASP A 3 0.32 -15.01 -12.97
CA ASP A 3 -1.13 -15.23 -12.75
C ASP A 3 -1.44 -15.67 -11.30
N ASN A 4 -0.52 -16.45 -10.72
CA ASN A 4 -0.64 -17.05 -9.37
C ASN A 4 -0.52 -16.05 -8.21
N GLY A 5 -0.48 -14.75 -8.47
CA GLY A 5 -0.46 -13.72 -7.44
C GLY A 5 -1.25 -12.48 -7.78
N ALA A 6 -1.88 -12.40 -8.96
CA ALA A 6 -2.53 -11.18 -9.47
C ALA A 6 -3.51 -10.56 -8.46
N PHE A 7 -4.23 -11.39 -7.70
CA PHE A 7 -5.17 -10.98 -6.66
C PHE A 7 -4.52 -10.12 -5.54
N LEU A 8 -3.23 -10.30 -5.25
CA LEU A 8 -2.52 -9.48 -4.26
C LEU A 8 -2.43 -8.01 -4.67
N TRP A 9 -2.40 -7.74 -5.97
CA TRP A 9 -2.43 -6.38 -6.50
C TRP A 9 -3.79 -5.73 -6.24
N ASP A 10 -4.87 -6.45 -6.48
CA ASP A 10 -6.23 -5.98 -6.24
C ASP A 10 -6.46 -5.73 -4.74
N TRP A 11 -6.07 -6.69 -3.89
CA TRP A 11 -6.17 -6.56 -2.43
C TRP A 11 -5.38 -5.36 -1.91
N PHE A 12 -4.17 -5.13 -2.43
CA PHE A 12 -3.34 -4.01 -2.04
C PHE A 12 -4.04 -2.66 -2.31
N TRP A 13 -4.63 -2.51 -3.50
CA TRP A 13 -5.32 -1.27 -3.85
C TRP A 13 -6.64 -1.08 -3.11
N GLU A 14 -7.36 -2.16 -2.84
CA GLU A 14 -8.57 -2.13 -2.02
C GLU A 14 -8.26 -1.60 -0.61
N LEU A 15 -7.24 -2.15 0.04
CA LEU A 15 -6.76 -1.68 1.35
C LEU A 15 -6.26 -0.23 1.31
N ARG A 16 -5.54 0.15 0.25
CA ARG A 16 -4.95 1.49 0.14
C ARG A 16 -5.99 2.59 -0.08
N GLN A 17 -7.09 2.29 -0.78
CA GLN A 17 -8.19 3.24 -0.97
C GLN A 17 -8.95 3.56 0.32
N ALA A 18 -8.94 2.63 1.29
CA ALA A 18 -9.56 2.84 2.60
C ALA A 18 -8.68 3.67 3.55
N GLN A 19 -7.43 3.96 3.20
CA GLN A 19 -6.53 4.73 4.05
C GLN A 19 -6.96 6.20 4.11
N PRO A 20 -7.07 6.78 5.32
CA PRO A 20 -7.32 8.21 5.44
C PRO A 20 -6.15 9.01 4.84
N PRO A 21 -6.40 10.21 4.30
CA PRO A 21 -5.32 11.08 3.86
C PRO A 21 -4.40 11.38 5.05
N GLY A 22 -3.16 10.90 4.99
CA GLY A 22 -2.17 11.11 6.03
C GLY A 22 -1.64 12.55 6.02
N PHE A 23 -1.29 13.06 7.20
CA PHE A 23 -0.77 14.42 7.39
C PHE A 23 0.58 14.66 6.67
N SER A 24 1.40 13.61 6.52
CA SER A 24 2.78 13.69 5.98
C SER A 24 3.04 12.71 4.83
N GLY A 25 1.99 12.31 4.10
CA GLY A 25 2.07 11.27 3.06
C GLY A 25 1.28 10.01 3.42
N PRO A 26 1.41 8.95 2.61
CA PRO A 26 0.57 7.77 2.75
C PRO A 26 0.93 7.01 4.02
N VAL A 27 -0.10 6.65 4.80
CA VAL A 27 0.08 5.83 6.00
C VAL A 27 0.31 4.37 5.57
N PRO A 28 1.33 3.69 6.14
CA PRO A 28 1.54 2.27 5.88
C PRO A 28 0.37 1.42 6.36
N ILE A 29 0.04 0.37 5.61
CA ILE A 29 -1.04 -0.57 5.97
C ILE A 29 -0.62 -1.32 7.23
N SER A 30 -1.31 -1.08 8.34
CA SER A 30 -1.02 -1.71 9.62
C SER A 30 -1.50 -3.16 9.67
N ASN A 31 -0.92 -3.94 10.60
CA ASN A 31 -1.39 -5.31 10.85
C ASN A 31 -2.83 -5.35 11.39
N GLY A 32 -3.22 -4.32 12.15
CA GLY A 32 -4.59 -4.22 12.68
C GLY A 32 -5.59 -4.02 11.55
N GLU A 33 -5.29 -3.13 10.60
CA GLU A 33 -6.13 -2.91 9.42
C GLU A 33 -6.21 -4.15 8.53
N LEU A 34 -5.08 -4.83 8.31
CA LEU A 34 -5.07 -6.06 7.53
C LEU A 34 -5.94 -7.15 8.18
N ALA A 35 -5.82 -7.31 9.50
CA ALA A 35 -6.64 -8.27 10.24
C ALA A 35 -8.13 -7.90 10.21
N PHE A 36 -8.45 -6.62 10.37
CA PHE A 36 -9.82 -6.11 10.30
C PHE A 36 -10.43 -6.28 8.90
N TRP A 37 -9.66 -5.99 7.86
CA TRP A 37 -10.07 -6.18 6.47
C TRP A 37 -10.36 -7.65 6.16
N CYS A 38 -9.53 -8.59 6.64
CA CYS A 38 -9.82 -10.02 6.51
C CYS A 38 -11.14 -10.40 7.21
N GLN A 39 -11.40 -9.83 8.39
CA GLN A 39 -12.66 -10.07 9.11
C GLN A 39 -13.89 -9.50 8.38
N LEU A 40 -13.77 -8.32 7.76
CA LEU A 40 -14.87 -7.67 7.05
C LEU A 40 -15.21 -8.34 5.72
N THR A 41 -14.19 -8.76 4.98
CA THR A 41 -14.34 -9.29 3.62
C THR A 41 -14.47 -10.81 3.57
N GLY A 42 -14.03 -11.50 4.62
CA GLY A 42 -13.90 -12.96 4.63
C GLY A 42 -12.68 -13.46 3.83
N ASN A 43 -11.80 -12.57 3.36
CA ASN A 43 -10.58 -12.96 2.68
C ASN A 43 -9.65 -13.72 3.63
N ILE A 44 -9.05 -14.81 3.12
CA ILE A 44 -8.07 -15.61 3.84
C ILE A 44 -6.70 -15.28 3.26
N ILE A 45 -5.85 -14.67 4.09
CA ILE A 45 -4.48 -14.32 3.71
C ILE A 45 -3.47 -15.26 4.37
N ARG A 46 -2.52 -15.75 3.58
CA ARG A 46 -1.43 -16.61 4.03
C ARG A 46 -0.24 -15.79 4.51
N ARG A 47 0.69 -16.43 5.23
CA ARG A 47 1.85 -15.76 5.82
C ARG A 47 2.75 -15.12 4.76
N GLU A 48 2.99 -15.83 3.67
CA GLU A 48 3.78 -15.39 2.52
C GLU A 48 3.10 -14.22 1.77
N GLU A 49 1.78 -14.19 1.74
CA GLU A 49 1.00 -13.12 1.14
C GLU A 49 1.04 -11.86 2.01
N VAL A 50 0.94 -12.02 3.34
CA VAL A 50 1.17 -10.91 4.28
C VAL A 50 2.56 -10.30 4.08
N ALA A 51 3.60 -11.13 3.98
CA ALA A 51 4.96 -10.66 3.73
C ALA A 51 5.07 -9.90 2.40
N THR A 52 4.40 -10.40 1.36
CA THR A 52 4.36 -9.77 0.04
C THR A 52 3.64 -8.42 0.09
N MET A 53 2.47 -8.34 0.71
CA MET A 53 1.71 -7.09 0.84
C MET A 53 2.49 -6.03 1.62
N ARG A 54 3.21 -6.43 2.68
CA ARG A 54 4.09 -5.49 3.41
C ARG A 54 5.24 -4.98 2.56
N ALA A 55 5.85 -5.84 1.74
CA ALA A 55 6.91 -5.42 0.82
C ALA A 55 6.39 -4.46 -0.26
N MET A 56 5.19 -4.71 -0.78
CA MET A 56 4.51 -3.81 -1.71
C MET A 56 4.23 -2.44 -1.07
N ASP A 57 3.69 -2.44 0.15
CA ASP A 57 3.38 -1.21 0.88
C ASP A 57 4.62 -0.37 1.20
N ALA A 58 5.68 -1.00 1.71
CA ALA A 58 6.95 -0.33 1.98
C ALA A 58 7.53 0.29 0.71
N ARG A 59 7.49 -0.43 -0.42
CA ARG A 59 7.98 0.09 -1.70
C ARG A 59 7.12 1.24 -2.21
N PHE A 60 5.79 1.16 -2.06
CA PHE A 60 4.91 2.26 -2.44
C PHE A 60 5.22 3.53 -1.64
N CYS A 61 5.34 3.44 -0.31
CA CYS A 61 5.64 4.60 0.53
C CYS A 61 6.96 5.26 0.13
N PHE A 62 7.99 4.46 -0.16
CA PHE A 62 9.28 4.96 -0.63
C PHE A 62 9.18 5.67 -2.00
N GLU A 63 8.52 5.06 -2.98
CA GLU A 63 8.38 5.69 -4.31
C GLU A 63 7.47 6.93 -4.26
N PHE A 64 6.46 6.94 -3.39
CA PHE A 64 5.61 8.11 -3.17
C PHE A 64 6.42 9.29 -2.63
N GLU A 65 7.24 9.08 -1.60
CA GLU A 65 8.09 10.12 -1.03
C GLU A 65 9.05 10.69 -2.07
N LYS A 66 9.68 9.80 -2.85
CA LYS A 66 10.56 10.19 -3.95
C LYS A 66 9.84 11.02 -5.02
N GLU A 67 8.61 10.66 -5.38
CA GLU A 67 7.81 11.42 -6.34
C GLU A 67 7.40 12.78 -5.77
N CYS A 68 7.00 12.85 -4.49
CA CYS A 68 6.73 14.13 -3.83
C CYS A 68 7.94 15.05 -3.85
N GLU A 69 9.13 14.54 -3.61
CA GLU A 69 10.36 15.33 -3.68
C GLU A 69 10.64 15.80 -5.12
N ALA A 70 10.45 14.93 -6.11
CA ALA A 70 10.59 15.30 -7.52
C ALA A 70 9.57 16.38 -7.94
N ILE A 71 8.34 16.36 -7.41
CA ILE A 71 7.34 17.41 -7.62
C ILE A 71 7.84 18.74 -7.04
N LYS A 72 8.29 18.76 -5.78
CA LYS A 72 8.79 19.99 -5.14
C LYS A 72 9.97 20.61 -5.91
N VAL A 73 10.90 19.79 -6.39
CA VAL A 73 12.05 20.28 -7.18
C VAL A 73 11.58 20.90 -8.50
N ARG A 74 10.61 20.29 -9.18
CA ARG A 74 10.02 20.84 -10.42
C ARG A 74 9.32 22.17 -10.15
N GLU A 75 8.53 22.27 -9.08
CA GLU A 75 7.83 23.49 -8.69
C GLU A 75 8.77 24.61 -8.28
N ALA A 76 9.89 24.29 -7.62
CA ALA A 76 10.90 25.28 -7.23
C ALA A 76 11.78 25.77 -8.40
N SER A 77 11.80 25.04 -9.52
CA SER A 77 12.58 25.37 -10.73
C SER A 77 11.75 26.05 -11.82
N ALA A 78 10.45 26.22 -11.61
CA ALA A 78 9.49 26.87 -12.50
C ALA A 78 9.25 28.33 -12.09
#